data_AF-D8EXD0-F1
#
_entry.id   AF-D8EXD0-F1
#
_cell.length_a   1.000
_cell.length_b   1.000
_cell.length_c   1.000
_cell.angle_alpha   90.00
_cell.angle_beta   90.00
_cell.angle_gamma   90.00
#
_symmetry.space_group_name_H-M   'P 1'
#
loop_
_entity.id
_entity.type
_entity.pdbx_description
1 polymer ?
#
loop_
_entity_poly.entity_id
_entity_poly.type
_entity_poly.pdbx_seq_one_letter_code
_entity_poly.pdbx_strand_id
1 'polypeptide(L)' 'MFNIWEIIEFAIRIEENGEKVYRDASTKVSDPSLVSMLHWLAEEEAQHIKRKV' A
#
# COMPACT_ATOMS: atom_id res chain seq x y z
N MET A 1 -9.07 -18.48 -17.61
CA MET A 1 -8.34 -18.71 -16.35
C MET A 1 -7.19 -17.72 -16.33
N PHE A 2 -6.98 -17.02 -15.21
CA PHE A 2 -5.81 -16.17 -15.05
C PHE A 2 -4.55 -17.02 -14.90
N ASN A 3 -3.44 -16.57 -15.46
CA ASN A 3 -2.13 -17.14 -15.24
C ASN A 3 -1.45 -16.51 -14.00
N ILE A 4 -0.37 -17.11 -13.53
CA ILE A 4 0.32 -16.67 -12.31
C ILE A 4 0.84 -15.22 -12.40
N TRP A 5 1.24 -14.77 -13.59
CA TRP A 5 1.73 -13.41 -13.81
C TRP A 5 0.61 -12.39 -13.67
N GLU A 6 -0.56 -12.68 -14.23
CA GLU A 6 -1.74 -11.81 -14.09
C GLU A 6 -2.16 -11.68 -12.62
N ILE A 7 -2.02 -12.74 -11.82
CA ILE A 7 -2.31 -12.72 -10.39
C ILE A 7 -1.29 -11.84 -9.64
N ILE A 8 0.00 -11.95 -9.98
CA ILE A 8 1.06 -11.14 -9.37
C ILE A 8 0.88 -9.65 -9.73
N GLU A 9 0.59 -9.33 -10.99
CA GLU A 9 0.30 -7.95 -11.41
C GLU A 9 -0.90 -7.38 -10.66
N PHE A 10 -1.96 -8.16 -10.48
CA PHE A 10 -3.12 -7.72 -9.72
C PHE A 10 -2.77 -7.47 -8.25
N ALA A 11 -1.96 -8.34 -7.64
CA ALA A 11 -1.48 -8.15 -6.28
C ALA A 11 -0.66 -6.86 -6.16
N ILE A 12 0.26 -6.57 -7.09
CA ILE A 12 1.06 -5.33 -7.08
C ILE A 12 0.13 -4.11 -7.15
N ARG A 13 -0.87 -4.10 -8.04
CA ARG A 13 -1.83 -2.99 -8.15
C ARG A 13 -2.66 -2.80 -6.88
N ILE A 14 -2.96 -3.88 -6.14
CA ILE A 14 -3.63 -3.76 -4.83
C ILE A 14 -2.72 -3.02 -3.85
N GLU A 15 -1.44 -3.40 -3.75
CA GLU A 15 -0.51 -2.75 -2.83
C GLU A 15 -0.29 -1.27 -3.21
N GLU A 16 -0.13 -0.95 -4.50
CA GLU A 16 0.04 0.44 -4.97
C GLU A 16 -1.16 1.32 -4.59
N ASN A 17 -2.37 0.77 -4.74
CA ASN A 17 -3.60 1.46 -4.34
C ASN A 17 -3.69 1.60 -2.82
N GLY A 18 -3.30 0.56 -2.06
CA GLY A 18 -3.24 0.58 -0.59
C GLY A 18 -2.29 1.67 -0.09
N GLU A 19 -1.06 1.71 -0.59
CA GLU A 19 -0.07 2.74 -0.28
C GLU A 19 -0.66 4.15 -0.49
N LYS A 20 -1.24 4.39 -1.68
CA LYS A 20 -1.83 5.68 -2.00
C LYS A 20 -2.97 6.06 -1.04
N VAL A 21 -3.85 5.11 -0.73
CA VAL A 21 -4.97 5.33 0.20
C VAL A 21 -4.45 5.73 1.59
N TYR A 22 -3.43 5.05 2.10
CA TYR A 22 -2.86 5.37 3.41
C TYR A 22 -2.14 6.73 3.42
N ARG A 23 -1.39 7.07 2.37
CA ARG A 23 -0.77 8.40 2.21
C ARG A 23 -1.81 9.51 2.11
N ASP A 24 -2.88 9.31 1.32
CA ASP A 24 -3.94 10.30 1.19
C ASP A 24 -4.71 10.48 2.51
N ALA A 25 -4.93 9.39 3.26
CA ALA A 25 -5.61 9.43 4.55
C ALA A 25 -4.78 10.18 5.61
N SER A 26 -3.45 10.04 5.61
CA SER A 26 -2.60 10.72 6.59
C SER A 26 -2.65 12.24 6.48
N THR A 27 -2.93 12.77 5.28
CA THR A 27 -3.12 14.22 5.06
C THR A 27 -4.46 14.77 5.57
N LYS A 28 -5.42 13.89 5.91
CA LYS A 28 -6.79 14.25 6.27
C LYS A 28 -7.09 14.13 7.76
N VAL A 29 -6.12 13.67 8.56
CA VAL A 29 -6.27 13.45 10.00
C VAL A 29 -5.27 14.30 10.78
N SER A 30 -5.66 14.73 11.98
CA SER A 30 -4.82 15.60 12.83
C SER A 30 -4.21 14.87 14.03
N ASP A 31 -4.67 13.67 14.34
CA ASP A 31 -4.12 12.88 15.45
C ASP A 31 -2.73 12.34 15.08
N PRO A 32 -1.65 12.72 15.79
CA PRO A 32 -0.29 12.34 15.42
C PRO A 32 -0.03 10.82 15.47
N SER A 33 -0.74 10.10 16.34
CA SER A 33 -0.58 8.64 16.44
C SER A 33 -1.18 7.95 15.21
N LEU A 34 -2.33 8.42 14.75
CA LEU A 34 -2.99 7.92 13.55
C LEU A 34 -2.21 8.27 12.28
N VAL A 35 -1.65 9.49 12.18
CA VAL A 35 -0.75 9.87 11.07
C VAL A 35 0.43 8.91 10.99
N SER A 36 1.06 8.63 12.14
CA SER A 36 2.22 7.73 12.21
C SER A 36 1.87 6.30 11.81
N MET A 37 0.71 5.80 12.26
CA MET A 37 0.21 4.47 11.87
C MET A 37 -0.07 4.37 10.38
N LEU A 38 -0.72 5.38 9.78
CA LEU A 38 -1.01 5.42 8.34
C LEU A 38 0.28 5.47 7.51
N HIS A 39 1.29 6.23 7.96
CA HIS A 39 2.60 6.25 7.31
C HIS A 39 3.31 4.90 7.39
N TRP A 40 3.24 4.22 8.53
CA TRP A 40 3.81 2.88 8.69
C TRP A 40 3.14 1.88 7.76
N LEU A 41 1.80 1.87 7.68
CA LEU A 41 1.06 1.01 6.76
C LEU A 41 1.44 1.26 5.29
N ALA A 42 1.54 2.53 4.89
CA ALA A 42 1.97 2.90 3.53
C ALA A 42 3.38 2.36 3.20
N GLU A 43 4.31 2.40 4.17
CA GLU A 43 5.65 1.85 3.97
C GLU A 43 5.65 0.33 3.86
N GLU A 44 4.84 -0.38 4.65
CA GLU A 44 4.70 -1.84 4.53
C GLU A 44 4.24 -2.24 3.12
N GLU A 45 3.27 -1.54 2.53
CA GLU A 45 2.84 -1.82 1.15
C GLU A 45 3.94 -1.57 0.13
N ALA A 46 4.72 -0.49 0.29
CA ALA A 46 5.88 -0.23 -0.56
C ALA A 46 6.95 -1.34 -0.47
N GLN A 47 7.13 -1.92 0.72
CA GLN A 47 8.03 -3.06 0.92
C GLN A 47 7.46 -4.35 0.31
N HIS A 48 6.15 -4.57 0.36
CA HIS A 48 5.50 -5.70 -0.31
C HIS A 48 5.71 -5.67 -1.82
N ILE A 49 5.61 -4.50 -2.45
CA ILE A 49 5.88 -4.32 -3.89
C ILE A 49 7.34 -4.66 -4.19
N LYS A 50 8.30 -4.06 -3.47
CA LYS A 50 9.74 -4.29 -3.67
C LYS A 50 10.17 -5.74 -3.52
N ARG A 51 9.48 -6.54 -2.70
CA ARG A 51 9.77 -7.96 -2.50
C ARG A 51 9.16 -8.86 -3.57
N LYS A 52 8.15 -8.38 -4.30
CA LYS A 52 7.40 -9.11 -5.33
C LYS A 52 7.88 -8.80 -6.76
N VAL A 53 8.70 -7.77 -6.93
CA VAL A 53 9.38 -7.36 -8.18
C VAL A 53 10.85 -7.77 -8.11
#